data_AF-A0A7S0WIN2-F1
#
_entry.id   AF-A0A7S0WIN2-F1
#
_cell.length_a   1.000
_cell.length_b   1.000
_cell.length_c   1.000
_cell.angle_alpha   90.00
_cell.angle_beta   90.00
_cell.angle_gamma   90.00
#
_symmetry.space_group_name_H-M   'P 1'
#
loop_
_entity.id
_entity.type
_entity.pdbx_description
1 polymer ?
#
loop_
_entity_poly.entity_id
_entity_poly.type
_entity_poly.pdbx_seq_one_letter_code
_entity_poly.pdbx_strand_id
1 'polypeptide(L)'
;DPVSSRPCTPACRICFGEGTDGEPLIDIGCACKGDLARVHEECMMKWFEASGKKYCELCNAPVEMLKRLKTPNTTPLAPPMPQLRWYQRPDMVSYLLSCGGCCMTFLVVFLGFAAVVFASDIWPSSGKRTSLIAKLLLP
;
A
#
# COMPACT_ATOMS: atom_id res chain seq x y z
N ASP A 1 12.08 50.43 30.43
CA ASP A 1 12.37 49.86 29.10
C ASP A 1 11.34 48.78 28.77
N PRO A 2 10.50 48.97 27.73
CA PRO A 2 9.57 47.92 27.35
C PRO A 2 10.37 46.81 26.70
N VAL A 3 10.47 45.68 27.39
CA VAL A 3 10.92 44.42 26.82
C VAL A 3 9.95 44.11 25.67
N SER A 4 10.43 44.39 24.45
CA SER A 4 9.81 44.06 23.18
C SER A 4 9.54 42.55 23.15
N SER A 5 8.36 42.12 23.59
CA SER A 5 7.83 40.79 23.35
C SER A 5 7.45 40.67 21.88
N ARG A 6 8.47 40.62 21.00
CA ARG A 6 8.28 40.22 19.62
C ARG A 6 7.87 38.75 19.63
N PRO A 7 6.80 38.35 18.92
CA PRO A 7 6.50 36.93 18.74
C PRO A 7 7.72 36.25 18.12
N CYS A 8 8.10 35.07 18.62
CA CYS A 8 9.19 34.26 18.07
C CYS A 8 8.73 33.65 16.74
N THR A 9 8.64 34.46 15.71
CA THR A 9 8.35 34.06 14.35
C THR A 9 9.58 33.36 13.76
N PRO A 10 9.38 32.32 12.93
CA PRO A 10 10.49 31.67 12.25
C PRO A 10 11.17 32.66 11.29
N ALA A 11 12.49 32.83 11.43
CA ALA A 11 13.28 33.77 10.64
C ALA A 11 14.36 33.06 9.82
N CYS A 12 14.70 33.64 8.67
CA CYS A 12 15.78 33.15 7.80
C CYS A 12 17.14 33.34 8.48
N ARG A 13 17.95 32.29 8.58
CA ARG A 13 19.27 32.37 9.25
C ARG A 13 20.30 33.27 8.56
N ILE A 14 20.06 33.63 7.29
CA ILE A 14 21.00 34.40 6.44
C ILE A 14 20.68 35.90 6.52
N CYS A 15 19.43 36.28 6.24
CA CYS A 15 19.01 37.69 6.22
C CYS A 15 18.25 38.13 7.47
N PHE A 16 17.93 37.21 8.38
CA PHE A 16 17.12 37.45 9.59
C PHE A 16 15.70 37.98 9.32
N GLY A 17 15.22 37.87 8.08
CA GLY A 17 13.87 38.23 7.68
C GLY A 17 12.85 37.11 7.96
N GLU A 18 11.61 37.50 8.21
CA GLU A 18 10.48 36.57 8.38
C GLU A 18 10.05 35.95 7.05
N GLY A 19 9.24 34.90 7.13
CA GLY A 19 8.63 34.27 5.96
C GLY A 19 7.36 34.97 5.57
N THR A 20 7.27 35.38 4.31
CA THR A 20 6.04 35.94 3.74
C THR A 20 5.52 35.01 2.64
N ASP A 21 4.28 35.19 2.21
CA ASP A 21 3.70 34.38 1.12
C ASP A 21 4.47 34.55 -0.21
N GLY A 22 5.14 35.69 -0.40
CA GLY A 22 6.00 35.94 -1.55
C GLY A 22 7.37 35.28 -1.42
N GLU A 23 7.90 35.22 -0.20
CA GLU A 23 9.24 34.72 0.12
C GLU A 23 9.17 33.75 1.29
N PRO A 24 8.73 32.50 1.07
CA PRO A 24 8.57 31.53 2.13
C PRO A 24 9.93 31.04 2.66
N LEU A 25 9.99 30.67 3.94
CA LEU A 25 11.14 29.97 4.50
C LEU A 25 11.08 28.51 4.07
N ILE A 26 12.20 28.01 3.58
CA ILE A 26 12.44 26.62 3.24
C ILE A 26 13.49 26.02 4.17
N ASP A 27 13.40 24.72 4.41
CA ASP A 27 14.42 23.99 5.14
C ASP A 27 15.58 23.62 4.22
N ILE A 28 16.81 23.83 4.70
CA ILE A 28 18.06 23.54 3.98
C ILE A 28 18.33 22.04 3.80
N GLY A 29 17.58 21.17 4.47
CA GLY A 29 17.79 19.72 4.38
C GLY A 29 19.06 19.24 5.10
N CYS A 30 19.45 19.90 6.19
CA CYS A 30 20.57 19.48 7.05
C CYS A 30 20.08 19.12 8.46
N ALA A 31 20.97 18.58 9.30
CA ALA A 31 20.65 18.19 10.68
C ALA A 31 20.47 19.37 11.67
N CYS A 32 20.50 20.63 11.19
CA CYS A 32 20.23 21.79 12.05
C CYS A 32 18.77 21.81 12.50
N LYS A 33 18.50 22.43 13.65
CA LYS A 33 17.15 22.51 14.24
C LYS A 33 16.73 23.98 14.39
N GLY A 34 15.42 24.21 14.37
CA GLY A 34 14.85 25.55 14.54
C GLY A 34 15.22 26.49 13.38
N ASP A 35 15.46 27.75 13.69
CA ASP A 35 15.71 28.78 12.67
C ASP A 35 17.03 28.58 11.92
N LEU A 36 17.98 27.83 12.48
CA LEU A 36 19.23 27.45 11.81
C LEU A 36 19.01 26.53 10.60
N ALA A 37 17.87 25.84 10.53
CA ALA A 37 17.49 25.01 9.40
C ALA A 37 16.78 25.80 8.30
N ARG A 38 16.24 26.99 8.61
CA ARG A 38 15.32 27.73 7.74
C ARG A 38 16.00 28.90 7.03
N VAL A 39 15.76 29.00 5.74
CA VAL A 39 16.27 30.08 4.88
C VAL A 39 15.28 30.41 3.77
N HIS A 40 15.33 31.61 3.21
CA HIS A 40 14.61 31.88 1.96
C HIS A 40 15.24 31.14 0.78
N GLU A 41 14.44 30.82 -0.24
CA GLU A 41 14.90 30.18 -1.49
C GLU A 41 16.03 30.99 -2.17
N GLU A 42 15.90 32.32 -2.22
CA GLU A 42 16.94 33.18 -2.80
C GLU A 42 18.21 33.22 -1.94
N CYS A 43 18.06 33.30 -0.61
CA CYS A 43 19.19 33.29 0.32
C CYS A 43 19.96 31.97 0.24
N MET A 44 19.24 30.86 0.08
CA MET A 44 19.80 29.53 -0.13
C MET A 44 20.69 29.48 -1.38
N MET A 45 20.16 29.94 -2.52
CA MET A 45 20.86 29.88 -3.81
C MET A 45 22.15 30.71 -3.77
N LYS A 46 22.07 31.95 -3.26
CA LYS A 46 23.25 32.82 -3.06
C LYS A 46 24.28 32.18 -2.14
N TRP A 47 23.84 31.52 -1.07
CA TRP A 47 24.74 30.82 -0.16
C TRP A 47 25.44 29.64 -0.86
N PHE A 48 24.75 28.86 -1.69
CA PHE A 48 25.37 27.77 -2.45
C PHE A 48 26.41 28.27 -3.46
N GLU A 49 26.08 29.34 -4.19
CA GLU A 49 27.00 29.96 -5.16
C GLU A 49 28.26 30.49 -4.48
N ALA A 50 28.12 31.14 -3.32
CA ALA A 50 29.24 31.70 -2.57
C ALA A 50 30.06 30.62 -1.83
N SER A 51 29.41 29.60 -1.26
CA SER A 51 30.05 28.59 -0.42
C SER A 51 30.75 27.51 -1.25
N GLY A 52 30.21 27.15 -2.42
CA GLY A 52 30.73 26.06 -3.27
C GLY A 52 30.73 24.67 -2.61
N LYS A 53 30.21 24.55 -1.38
CA LYS A 53 30.22 23.34 -0.56
C LYS A 53 28.83 22.70 -0.53
N LYS A 54 28.81 21.37 -0.58
CA LYS A 54 27.58 20.55 -0.46
C LYS A 54 27.29 20.13 0.99
N TYR A 55 27.91 20.78 1.97
CA TYR A 55 27.82 20.43 3.40
C TYR A 55 27.46 21.67 4.21
N CYS A 56 26.64 21.48 5.25
CA CYS A 56 26.26 22.56 6.15
C CYS A 56 27.46 22.94 7.03
N GLU A 57 27.79 24.23 7.11
CA GLU A 57 28.92 24.72 7.92
C GLU A 57 28.71 24.61 9.44
N LEU A 58 27.47 24.43 9.89
CA LEU A 58 27.12 24.34 11.32
C LEU A 58 27.12 22.89 11.81
N CYS A 59 26.41 22.00 11.09
CA CYS A 59 26.25 20.60 11.50
C CYS A 59 27.12 19.63 10.72
N ASN A 60 27.87 20.10 9.73
CA ASN A 60 28.74 19.31 8.85
C ASN A 60 28.04 18.16 8.11
N ALA A 61 26.70 18.15 8.10
CA ALA A 61 25.89 17.18 7.38
C ALA A 61 25.80 17.57 5.89
N PRO A 62 25.66 16.60 4.98
CA PRO A 62 25.39 16.89 3.58
C PRO A 62 24.07 17.68 3.47
N VAL A 63 24.10 18.74 2.67
CA VAL A 63 22.91 19.55 2.39
C VAL A 63 22.15 18.83 1.29
N GLU A 64 21.04 18.18 1.65
CA GLU A 64 20.15 17.62 0.65
C GLU A 64 19.37 18.77 0.02
N MET A 65 19.73 19.12 -1.22
CA MET A 65 18.99 20.10 -2.02
C MET A 65 17.59 19.53 -2.27
N LEU A 66 16.66 19.84 -1.37
CA LEU A 66 15.26 19.47 -1.51
C LEU A 66 14.79 20.07 -2.82
N LYS A 67 14.50 19.19 -3.79
CA LYS A 67 13.90 19.47 -5.11
C LYS A 67 12.49 20.06 -4.96
N ARG A 68 12.36 21.19 -4.27
CA ARG A 68 11.16 22.01 -4.14
C ARG A 68 11.42 23.42 -4.68
N LEU A 69 12.39 23.58 -5.60
CA LEU A 69 12.26 24.64 -6.59
C LEU A 69 10.96 24.36 -7.34
N LYS A 70 9.99 25.20 -7.03
CA LYS A 70 8.63 25.30 -7.57
C LYS A 70 8.52 24.71 -8.98
N THR A 71 7.85 23.58 -9.12
CA THR A 71 7.22 23.23 -10.39
C THR A 71 5.79 23.78 -10.37
N PRO A 72 5.51 24.98 -10.94
CA PRO A 72 4.17 25.24 -11.44
C PRO A 72 4.02 24.39 -12.70
N ASN A 73 3.31 23.28 -12.58
CA ASN A 73 2.98 22.38 -13.69
C ASN A 73 4.17 21.64 -14.34
N THR A 74 4.65 20.61 -13.67
CA THR A 74 5.10 19.41 -14.37
C THR A 74 4.42 18.24 -13.70
N THR A 75 3.70 17.49 -14.54
CA THR A 75 3.31 16.08 -14.40
C THR A 75 3.62 15.48 -13.03
N PRO A 76 2.62 14.94 -12.30
CA PRO A 76 2.90 14.12 -11.15
C PRO A 76 3.87 13.02 -11.59
N LEU A 77 5.15 13.12 -11.18
CA LEU A 77 5.89 11.91 -10.92
C LEU A 77 4.98 11.14 -9.99
N ALA A 78 4.53 9.99 -10.48
CA ALA A 78 3.53 9.17 -9.84
C ALA A 78 3.78 9.17 -8.32
N PRO A 79 2.72 9.23 -7.49
CA PRO A 79 2.88 8.97 -6.07
C PRO A 79 3.76 7.71 -5.92
N PRO A 80 4.71 7.62 -4.97
CA PRO A 80 5.24 6.31 -4.63
C PRO A 80 3.99 5.46 -4.41
N MET A 81 3.83 4.44 -5.27
CA MET A 81 2.59 3.68 -5.40
C MET A 81 1.92 3.61 -4.04
N PRO A 82 0.61 3.87 -3.91
CA PRO A 82 -0.06 3.59 -2.65
C PRO A 82 0.34 2.17 -2.36
N GLN A 83 1.20 1.98 -1.34
CA GLN A 83 1.84 0.71 -1.05
C GLN A 83 0.70 -0.27 -1.19
N LEU A 84 0.79 -1.15 -2.19
CA LEU A 84 -0.30 -2.02 -2.61
C LEU A 84 -0.43 -3.07 -1.50
N ARG A 85 -0.75 -2.60 -0.30
CA ARG A 85 -0.87 -3.29 0.97
C ARG A 85 -2.06 -4.24 0.90
N TRP A 86 -2.92 -4.05 -0.11
CA TRP A 86 -4.02 -4.91 -0.52
C TRP A 86 -3.62 -5.98 -1.55
N TYR A 87 -2.48 -5.86 -2.24
CA TYR A 87 -1.96 -6.90 -3.15
C TYR A 87 -0.96 -7.85 -2.47
N GLN A 88 -0.34 -7.41 -1.37
CA GLN A 88 0.52 -8.25 -0.55
C GLN A 88 -0.25 -9.01 0.55
N ARG A 89 -1.44 -9.51 0.21
CA ARG A 89 -2.15 -10.53 0.98
C ARG A 89 -2.24 -11.80 0.11
N PRO A 90 -1.43 -12.84 0.35
CA PRO A 90 -1.56 -14.13 -0.33
C PRO A 90 -2.88 -14.86 -0.02
N ASP A 91 -3.71 -14.25 0.82
CA ASP A 91 -4.95 -14.77 1.38
C ASP A 91 -6.01 -15.00 0.30
N MET A 92 -6.07 -14.19 -0.77
CA MET A 92 -7.18 -14.28 -1.74
C MET A 92 -7.02 -15.46 -2.70
N VAL A 93 -5.79 -15.76 -3.15
CA VAL A 93 -5.49 -16.94 -3.98
C VAL A 93 -5.64 -18.21 -3.14
N SER A 94 -5.20 -18.18 -1.87
CA SER A 94 -5.42 -19.26 -0.91
C SER A 94 -6.91 -19.48 -0.61
N TYR A 95 -7.73 -18.42 -0.49
CA TYR A 95 -9.18 -18.51 -0.35
C TYR A 95 -9.86 -19.01 -1.63
N LEU A 96 -9.40 -18.60 -2.81
CA LEU A 96 -9.94 -19.10 -4.09
C LEU A 96 -9.65 -20.59 -4.28
N LEU A 97 -8.44 -21.03 -3.92
CA LEU A 97 -8.03 -22.43 -3.94
C LEU A 97 -8.71 -23.25 -2.83
N SER A 98 -8.87 -22.70 -1.63
CA SER A 98 -9.49 -23.37 -0.48
C SER A 98 -11.02 -23.46 -0.60
N CYS A 99 -11.69 -22.36 -0.93
CA CYS A 99 -13.15 -22.31 -1.07
C CYS A 99 -13.62 -22.98 -2.36
N GLY A 100 -12.90 -22.75 -3.47
CA GLY A 100 -13.16 -23.46 -4.74
C GLY A 100 -12.93 -24.96 -4.62
N GLY A 101 -11.85 -25.36 -3.94
CA GLY A 101 -11.54 -26.77 -3.65
C GLY A 101 -12.61 -27.44 -2.80
N CYS A 102 -13.02 -26.84 -1.68
CA CYS A 102 -14.06 -27.40 -0.82
C CYS A 102 -15.40 -27.57 -1.55
N CYS A 103 -15.84 -26.57 -2.33
CA CYS A 103 -17.08 -26.69 -3.11
C CYS A 103 -17.01 -27.80 -4.15
N MET A 104 -15.89 -27.92 -4.88
CA MET A 104 -15.72 -28.97 -5.89
C MET A 104 -15.67 -30.35 -5.27
N THR A 105 -15.00 -30.51 -4.11
CA THR A 105 -14.99 -31.80 -3.38
C THR A 105 -16.37 -32.18 -2.88
N PHE A 106 -17.15 -31.24 -2.32
CA PHE A 106 -18.51 -31.50 -1.88
C PHE A 106 -19.44 -31.88 -3.04
N LEU A 107 -19.36 -31.19 -4.18
CA LEU A 107 -20.17 -31.52 -5.36
C LEU A 107 -19.82 -32.90 -5.93
N VAL A 108 -18.54 -33.24 -6.04
CA VAL A 108 -18.13 -34.56 -6.57
C VAL A 108 -18.53 -35.69 -5.62
N VAL A 109 -18.38 -35.51 -4.30
CA VAL A 109 -18.79 -36.51 -3.31
C VAL A 109 -20.31 -36.63 -3.26
N PHE A 110 -21.04 -35.51 -3.32
CA PHE A 110 -22.50 -35.53 -3.26
C PHE A 110 -23.12 -36.09 -4.56
N LEU A 111 -22.62 -35.69 -5.73
CA LEU A 111 -23.05 -36.24 -7.02
C LEU A 111 -22.62 -37.70 -7.19
N GLY A 112 -21.42 -38.06 -6.71
CA GLY A 112 -20.95 -39.44 -6.70
C GLY A 112 -21.78 -40.32 -5.77
N PHE A 113 -22.08 -39.86 -4.56
CA PHE A 113 -22.94 -40.57 -3.62
C PHE A 113 -24.38 -40.68 -4.15
N ALA A 114 -24.93 -39.59 -4.69
CA ALA A 114 -26.24 -39.62 -5.34
C ALA A 114 -26.26 -40.58 -6.53
N ALA A 115 -25.20 -40.62 -7.35
CA ALA A 115 -25.08 -41.56 -8.46
C ALA A 115 -24.94 -43.00 -7.99
N VAL A 116 -24.27 -43.27 -6.86
CA VAL A 116 -24.18 -44.62 -6.26
C VAL A 116 -25.53 -45.03 -5.70
N VAL A 117 -26.20 -44.16 -4.92
CA VAL A 117 -27.53 -44.40 -4.36
C VAL A 117 -28.54 -44.63 -5.48
N PHE A 118 -28.58 -43.75 -6.48
CA PHE A 118 -29.36 -43.97 -7.69
C PHE A 118 -28.93 -45.23 -8.41
N ALA A 119 -27.65 -45.57 -8.57
CA ALA A 119 -27.26 -46.83 -9.20
C ALA A 119 -27.70 -48.06 -8.39
N SER A 120 -27.80 -47.98 -7.07
CA SER A 120 -28.35 -49.04 -6.22
C SER A 120 -29.88 -49.09 -6.20
N ASP A 121 -30.57 -47.97 -6.39
CA ASP A 121 -32.04 -47.90 -6.52
C ASP A 121 -32.51 -48.19 -7.96
N ILE A 122 -31.70 -47.84 -8.95
CA ILE A 122 -31.96 -47.93 -10.39
C ILE A 122 -31.25 -49.08 -11.07
N TRP A 123 -30.34 -49.83 -10.41
CA TRP A 123 -30.10 -51.22 -10.80
C TRP A 123 -31.34 -51.98 -10.37
N PRO A 124 -32.34 -52.14 -11.27
CA PRO A 124 -33.48 -52.92 -10.92
C PRO A 124 -32.86 -54.31 -10.87
N SER A 125 -32.78 -54.93 -9.70
CA SER A 125 -32.65 -56.38 -9.67
C SER A 125 -33.67 -56.87 -10.68
N SER A 126 -33.12 -57.37 -11.78
CA SER A 126 -33.81 -57.68 -13.01
C SER A 126 -34.91 -58.66 -12.63
N GLY A 127 -36.10 -58.11 -12.41
CA GLY A 127 -37.28 -58.80 -11.87
C GLY A 127 -37.91 -59.78 -12.85
N LYS A 128 -37.08 -60.47 -13.62
CA LYS A 128 -37.45 -61.52 -14.57
C LYS A 128 -36.62 -62.77 -14.30
N ARG A 129 -36.60 -63.24 -13.05
CA ARG A 129 -36.14 -64.61 -12.75
C ARG A 129 -36.80 -65.30 -11.56
N THR A 130 -37.99 -64.84 -11.13
CA THR A 130 -38.75 -65.50 -10.05
C THR A 130 -40.07 -66.15 -10.50
N SER A 131 -40.45 -66.05 -11.79
CA SER A 131 -41.67 -66.69 -12.30
C SER A 131 -41.59 -68.23 -12.43
N LEU A 132 -40.38 -68.78 -12.60
CA LEU A 132 -40.20 -70.22 -12.82
C LEU A 132 -40.10 -71.05 -11.53
N ILE A 133 -39.64 -70.46 -10.43
CA ILE A 133 -39.50 -71.18 -9.15
C ILE A 133 -40.83 -71.19 -8.38
N ALA A 134 -41.68 -70.17 -8.56
CA ALA A 134 -42.99 -70.09 -7.92
C ALA A 134 -44.05 -71.07 -8.49
N LYS A 135 -43.77 -71.75 -9.61
CA LYS A 135 -44.67 -72.77 -10.21
C LYS A 135 -44.31 -74.22 -9.87
N LEU A 136 -43.24 -74.46 -9.11
CA LEU A 136 -42.76 -75.82 -8.78
C LEU A 136 -42.95 -76.20 -7.30
N LEU A 137 -43.51 -75.32 -6.47
CA LEU A 137 -43.60 -75.53 -5.01
C LEU A 137 -44.96 -75.13 -4.40
N LEU A 138 -46.08 -75.45 -5.04
CA LEU A 138 -47.33 -75.70 -4.32
C LEU A 138 -48.05 -76.90 -4.97
N PRO A 139 -48.75 -77.74 -4.18
CA PRO A 139 -49.17 -79.10 -4.53
C PRO A 139 -50.22 -79.18 -5.65
#